data_AF-A0A3D5ZN76-F1
#
_entry.id   AF-A0A3D5ZN76-F1
#
_cell.length_a   1.000
_cell.length_b   1.000
_cell.length_c   1.000
_cell.angle_alpha   90.00
_cell.angle_beta   90.00
_cell.angle_gamma   90.00
#
_symmetry.space_group_name_H-M   'P 1'
#
loop_
_entity.id
_entity.type
_entity.pdbx_description
1 polymer ?
#
loop_
_entity_poly.entity_id
_entity_poly.type
_entity_poly.pdbx_seq_one_letter_code
_entity_poly.pdbx_strand_id
1 'polypeptide(L)' 'RSGMGYCGCGDIPTLQKNGKFVRITGAGLAESHPHDVEITKEAPNYSK' A
#
# COMPACT_ATOMS: atom_id res chain seq x y z
N ARG A 1 8.90 -5.95 3.00
CA ARG A 1 8.83 -5.86 4.47
C ARG A 1 8.23 -4.54 4.97
N SER A 2 8.24 -3.47 4.18
CA SER A 2 7.80 -2.12 4.59
C SER A 2 6.39 -2.09 5.20
N GLY A 3 5.42 -2.83 4.65
CA GLY A 3 4.04 -2.91 5.19
C GLY A 3 3.97 -3.38 6.64
N MET A 4 4.74 -4.42 7.01
CA MET A 4 4.80 -4.88 8.40
C MET A 4 5.44 -3.83 9.32
N GLY A 5 6.40 -3.05 8.81
CA GLY A 5 6.99 -1.91 9.52
C GLY A 5 5.97 -0.81 9.82
N TYR A 6 5.14 -0.42 8.85
CA TYR A 6 4.06 0.55 9.08
C TYR A 6 3.05 0.09 10.12
N CYS A 7 2.80 -1.22 10.21
CA CYS A 7 1.91 -1.82 11.22
C CYS A 7 2.63 -2.18 12.53
N GLY A 8 3.93 -1.91 12.68
CA GLY A 8 4.70 -2.29 13.87
C GLY A 8 4.76 -3.80 14.15
N CYS A 9 4.64 -4.63 13.11
CA CYS A 9 4.59 -6.09 13.20
C CYS A 9 5.94 -6.69 12.82
N GLY A 10 6.55 -7.47 13.73
CA GLY A 10 7.84 -8.12 13.48
C GLY A 10 7.73 -9.40 12.62
N ASP A 11 6.56 -10.02 12.62
CA ASP A 11 6.27 -11.28 11.94
C ASP A 11 4.83 -11.35 11.41
N ILE A 12 4.55 -12.40 10.63
CA ILE A 12 3.25 -12.61 9.98
C ILE A 12 2.13 -12.86 11.00
N PRO A 13 2.29 -13.72 12.03
CA PRO A 13 1.24 -13.92 13.04
C PRO A 13 0.83 -12.62 13.75
N THR A 14 1.80 -11.76 14.08
CA THR A 14 1.55 -10.46 14.70
C THR A 14 0.77 -9.54 13.76
N LEU A 15 1.08 -9.54 12.47
CA LEU A 15 0.33 -8.78 11.46
C LEU A 15 -1.11 -9.29 11.33
N GLN A 16 -1.32 -10.59 11.30
CA GLN A 16 -2.67 -11.18 11.20
C GLN A 16 -3.54 -10.85 12.41
N LYS A 17 -2.94 -10.79 13.60
CA LYS A 17 -3.66 -10.47 14.85
C LYS A 17 -3.94 -8.98 15.02
N ASN A 18 -2.97 -8.12 14.69
CA ASN A 18 -3.01 -6.70 15.03
C ASN A 18 -3.27 -5.76 13.84
N GLY A 19 -3.11 -6.25 12.61
CA GLY A 19 -3.36 -5.49 11.39
C GLY A 19 -4.82 -5.07 11.29
N LYS A 20 -5.06 -3.84 10.85
CA LYS A 20 -6.40 -3.27 10.69
C LYS A 20 -6.59 -2.80 9.26
N PHE A 21 -7.75 -3.10 8.70
CA PHE A 21 -8.17 -2.61 7.39
C PHE A 21 -9.25 -1.55 7.54
N VAL A 22 -9.25 -0.61 6.59
CA VAL A 22 -10.32 0.37 6.41
C VAL A 22 -10.91 0.19 5.02
N ARG A 23 -12.22 0.41 4.89
CA ARG A 23 -12.88 0.40 3.58
C ARG A 23 -12.64 1.74 2.88
N ILE A 24 -12.25 1.68 1.62
CA ILE A 24 -12.06 2.84 0.75
C ILE A 24 -13.10 2.84 -0.37
N THR A 25 -13.31 4.02 -0.97
CA THR A 25 -14.18 4.19 -2.14
C THR A 25 -13.39 4.02 -3.44
N GLY A 26 -14.08 3.97 -4.58
CA GLY A 26 -13.41 3.97 -5.89
C GLY A 26 -12.57 5.24 -6.14
N ALA A 27 -13.00 6.38 -5.61
CA ALA A 27 -12.20 7.61 -5.62
C ALA A 27 -10.92 7.46 -4.78
N GLY A 28 -11.01 6.86 -3.58
CA GLY A 28 -9.85 6.58 -2.74
C GLY A 28 -8.88 5.57 -3.37
N LEU A 29 -9.38 4.64 -4.20
CA LEU A 29 -8.52 3.77 -4.99
C LEU A 29 -7.73 4.55 -6.04
N ALA A 30 -8.39 5.44 -6.80
CA ALA A 30 -7.71 6.29 -7.78
C ALA A 30 -6.65 7.19 -7.11
N GLU A 31 -6.96 7.74 -5.94
CA GLU A 31 -6.04 8.53 -5.11
C GLU A 31 -4.84 7.70 -4.62
N SER A 32 -5.04 6.43 -4.28
CA SER A 32 -3.97 5.57 -3.76
C SER A 32 -2.90 5.22 -4.83
N HIS A 33 -3.27 5.25 -6.11
CA HIS A 33 -2.35 5.07 -7.23
C HIS A 33 -1.71 6.42 -7.60
N PRO A 34 -0.50 6.47 -8.22
CA PRO A 34 0.01 7.70 -8.81
C PRO A 34 -1.00 8.28 -9.80
N HIS A 35 -1.39 9.53 -9.54
CA HIS A 35 -2.34 10.29 -10.31
C HIS A 35 -1.78 11.70 -10.55
N ASP A 36 -2.27 12.35 -11.61
CA ASP A 36 -1.87 13.70 -12.03
C ASP A 36 -0.36 13.89 -12.31
N VAL A 37 0.33 12.80 -12.64
CA VAL A 37 1.76 12.79 -13.00
C VAL A 37 2.05 11.89 -14.18
N GLU A 38 3.03 12.28 -15.00
CA GLU A 38 3.56 11.42 -16.06
C GLU A 38 4.73 10.58 -15.52
N ILE A 39 4.66 9.26 -15.66
CA ILE A 39 5.72 8.35 -15.21
C ILE A 39 6.82 8.36 -16.27
N THR A 40 7.89 9.10 -16.00
CA THR A 40 9.03 9.25 -16.92
C THR A 40 10.06 8.12 -16.81
N LYS A 41 10.01 7.34 -15.73
CA LYS A 41 10.87 6.18 -15.50
C LYS A 41 10.07 5.07 -14.82
N GLU A 42 10.20 3.86 -15.34
CA GLU A 42 9.53 2.70 -14.77
C GLU A 42 10.04 2.36 -13.37
N ALA A 43 9.11 2.06 -12.46
CA ALA A 43 9.42 1.56 -11.14
C ALA A 43 9.42 0.02 -11.16
N PRO A 44 10.41 -0.63 -10.52
CA PRO A 44 10.53 -2.10 -10.55
C PRO A 44 9.41 -2.84 -9.79
N ASN A 45 8.61 -2.11 -9.01
CA ASN A 45 7.52 -2.64 -8.19
C ASN A 45 6.16 -1.98 -8.49
N TYR A 46 6.09 -1.19 -9.56
CA TYR A 46 4.88 -0.46 -9.92
C TYR A 46 4.77 -0.34 -11.43
N SER A 47 4.08 -1.32 -12.03
CA SER A 47 3.75 -1.39 -13.45
C SER A 47 2.22 -1.43 -13.52
N LYS A 48 1.64 -0.49 -14.26
CA LYS A 48 0.19 -0.32 -14.35
C LYS A 48 -0.45 -1.48 -15.11
#